data_AF-A0A4V5PXF9-F1
#
_entry.id   AF-A0A4V5PXF9-F1
#
_cell.length_a   1.000
_cell.length_b   1.000
_cell.length_c   1.000
_cell.angle_alpha   90.00
_cell.angle_beta   90.00
_cell.angle_gamma   90.00
#
_symmetry.space_group_name_H-M   'P 1'
#
loop_
_entity.id
_entity.type
_entity.pdbx_description
1 polymer ?
#
loop_
_entity_poly.entity_id
_entity_poly.type
_entity_poly.pdbx_seq_one_letter_code
_entity_poly.pdbx_strand_id
1 'polypeptide(L)'
;MKVPVSLEVFKDTLDADEPIKSWPNYLQALWWACNENWKNAHDLVDQSTDATSKWVHAHLHREEGDQWNANYWYRQAGKTMPNISIREERDTIIAALLKTN
;
A
#
# COMPACT_ATOMS: atom_id res chain seq x y z
N MET A 1 -13.15 -5.39 13.22
CA MET A 1 -13.47 -3.96 13.00
C MET A 1 -13.69 -3.73 11.51
N LYS A 2 -14.43 -2.68 11.13
CA LYS A 2 -14.67 -2.34 9.72
C LYS A 2 -13.40 -1.77 9.07
N VAL A 3 -13.33 -1.80 7.74
CA VAL A 3 -12.30 -1.07 6.97
C VAL A 3 -12.43 0.43 7.27
N PRO A 4 -11.33 1.21 7.38
CA PRO A 4 -11.38 2.64 7.60
C PRO A 4 -12.14 3.35 6.48
N VAL A 5 -12.84 4.42 6.80
CA VAL A 5 -13.62 5.20 5.80
C VAL A 5 -12.86 6.40 5.26
N SER A 6 -11.70 6.72 5.85
CA SER A 6 -10.84 7.83 5.42
C SER A 6 -9.37 7.56 5.75
N LEU A 7 -8.48 8.33 5.11
CA LEU A 7 -7.05 8.31 5.39
C LEU A 7 -6.75 8.63 6.86
N GLU A 8 -7.48 9.57 7.46
CA GLU A 8 -7.32 9.95 8.87
C GLU A 8 -7.64 8.77 9.78
N VAL A 9 -8.79 8.12 9.59
CA VAL A 9 -9.18 6.93 10.38
C VAL A 9 -8.20 5.78 10.17
N PHE A 10 -7.61 5.63 8.98
CA PHE A 10 -6.55 4.66 8.74
C PHE A 10 -5.29 5.00 9.55
N LYS A 11 -4.85 6.26 9.55
CA LYS A 11 -3.67 6.72 10.28
C LYS A 11 -3.84 6.58 11.80
N ASP A 12 -5.04 6.77 12.32
CA ASP A 12 -5.36 6.56 13.74
C ASP A 12 -5.15 5.10 14.21
N THR A 13 -5.10 4.14 13.27
CA THR A 13 -4.80 2.73 13.61
C THR A 13 -3.32 2.40 13.66
N LEU A 14 -2.43 3.32 13.28
CA LEU A 14 -0.99 3.03 13.15
C LEU A 14 -0.30 2.76 14.50
N ASP A 15 -0.89 3.22 15.60
CA ASP A 15 -0.38 3.00 16.96
C ASP A 15 -0.67 1.59 17.52
N ALA A 16 -1.40 0.75 16.77
CA ALA A 16 -1.63 -0.65 17.14
C ALA A 16 -0.40 -1.53 16.83
N ASP A 17 -0.33 -2.72 17.44
CA ASP A 17 0.78 -3.66 17.18
C ASP A 17 0.71 -4.32 15.79
N GLU A 18 -0.49 -4.47 15.24
CA GLU A 18 -0.73 -5.12 13.94
C GLU A 18 -1.96 -4.51 13.24
N PRO A 19 -2.03 -4.57 11.90
CA PRO A 19 -3.23 -4.15 11.19
C PRO A 19 -4.38 -5.14 11.47
N ILE A 20 -5.60 -4.67 11.29
CA ILE A 20 -6.78 -5.52 11.46
C ILE A 20 -6.76 -6.63 10.40
N LYS A 21 -6.62 -7.89 10.87
CA LYS A 21 -6.53 -9.10 10.03
C LYS A 21 -7.67 -9.30 9.03
N SER A 22 -8.85 -8.71 9.27
CA SER A 22 -9.99 -8.79 8.36
C SER A 22 -9.95 -7.76 7.22
N TRP A 23 -8.98 -6.84 7.20
CA TRP A 23 -8.80 -5.92 6.09
C TRP A 23 -8.25 -6.66 4.86
N PRO A 24 -8.50 -6.17 3.64
CA PRO A 24 -7.81 -6.66 2.45
C PRO A 24 -6.29 -6.58 2.60
N ASN A 25 -5.58 -7.56 2.06
CA ASN A 25 -4.12 -7.65 2.16
C ASN A 25 -3.40 -6.38 1.70
N TYR A 26 -3.89 -5.71 0.65
CA TYR A 26 -3.30 -4.47 0.16
C TYR A 26 -3.38 -3.31 1.17
N LEU A 27 -4.42 -3.24 2.01
CA LEU A 27 -4.50 -2.23 3.08
C LEU A 27 -3.62 -2.61 4.27
N GLN A 28 -3.57 -3.90 4.62
CA GLN A 28 -2.65 -4.39 5.64
C GLN A 28 -1.19 -4.12 5.24
N ALA A 29 -0.85 -4.29 3.95
CA ALA A 29 0.48 -4.02 3.44
C ALA A 29 0.86 -2.53 3.54
N LEU A 30 -0.05 -1.62 3.18
CA LEU A 30 0.17 -0.17 3.35
C LEU A 30 0.30 0.23 4.82
N TRP A 31 -0.39 -0.46 5.73
CA TRP A 31 -0.27 -0.23 7.17
C TRP A 31 1.12 -0.62 7.66
N TRP A 32 1.62 -1.79 7.25
CA TRP A 32 2.98 -2.21 7.57
C TRP A 32 4.04 -1.29 6.95
N ALA A 33 3.80 -0.79 5.73
CA ALA A 33 4.67 0.19 5.07
C ALA A 33 4.74 1.53 5.84
N CYS A 34 3.61 2.03 6.36
CA CYS A 34 3.58 3.20 7.23
C CYS A 34 4.39 3.00 8.52
N ASN A 35 4.49 1.75 9.01
CA ASN A 35 5.26 1.34 10.17
C ASN A 35 6.66 0.80 9.81
N GLU A 36 7.15 1.08 8.60
CA GLU A 36 8.49 0.72 8.11
C GLU A 36 8.81 -0.80 8.20
N ASN A 37 7.79 -1.64 8.22
CA ASN A 37 7.91 -3.10 8.26
C ASN A 37 7.74 -3.69 6.85
N TRP A 38 8.79 -3.53 6.04
CA TRP A 38 8.79 -3.91 4.63
C TRP A 38 8.51 -5.40 4.42
N LYS A 39 9.08 -6.27 5.26
CA LYS A 39 8.87 -7.72 5.14
C LYS A 39 7.39 -8.09 5.20
N ASN A 40 6.70 -7.63 6.25
CA ASN A 40 5.27 -7.92 6.39
C ASN A 40 4.44 -7.26 5.28
N ALA A 41 4.86 -6.07 4.82
CA ALA A 41 4.20 -5.40 3.70
C ALA A 41 4.30 -6.21 2.39
N HIS A 42 5.50 -6.68 2.03
CA HIS A 42 5.72 -7.50 0.83
C HIS A 42 5.02 -8.85 0.92
N ASP A 43 5.17 -9.57 2.03
CA ASP A 43 4.60 -10.92 2.21
C ASP A 43 3.08 -10.96 1.92
N LEU A 44 2.37 -9.85 2.17
CA LEU A 44 0.92 -9.73 1.93
C LEU A 44 0.52 -9.55 0.46
N VAL A 45 1.40 -8.97 -0.37
CA VAL A 45 1.10 -8.62 -1.78
C VAL A 45 1.91 -9.39 -2.81
N ASP A 46 2.97 -10.08 -2.40
CA ASP A 46 3.94 -10.75 -3.28
C ASP A 46 3.29 -11.80 -4.19
N GLN A 47 2.34 -12.57 -3.66
CA GLN A 47 1.64 -13.63 -4.40
C GLN A 47 0.34 -13.16 -5.06
N SER A 48 -0.01 -11.87 -4.95
CA SER A 48 -1.26 -11.38 -5.52
C SER A 48 -1.17 -11.12 -7.02
N THR A 49 -2.25 -11.45 -7.73
CA THR A 49 -2.38 -11.25 -9.18
C THR A 49 -3.23 -10.03 -9.54
N ASP A 50 -3.93 -9.44 -8.56
CA ASP A 50 -4.84 -8.33 -8.76
C ASP A 50 -4.11 -6.98 -8.93
N ALA A 51 -4.72 -6.06 -9.68
CA ALA A 51 -4.10 -4.77 -10.03
C ALA A 51 -3.89 -3.87 -8.80
N THR A 52 -4.71 -3.98 -7.76
CA THR A 52 -4.60 -3.18 -6.53
C THR A 52 -3.38 -3.60 -5.73
N SER A 53 -3.21 -4.90 -5.50
CA SER A 53 -2.03 -5.42 -4.78
C SER A 53 -0.74 -5.14 -5.55
N LYS A 54 -0.77 -5.25 -6.89
CA LYS A 54 0.36 -4.86 -7.76
C LYS A 54 0.70 -3.38 -7.65
N TRP A 55 -0.30 -2.50 -7.50
CA TRP A 55 -0.06 -1.07 -7.29
C TRP A 55 0.61 -0.80 -5.95
N VAL A 56 0.15 -1.47 -4.89
CA VAL A 56 0.80 -1.40 -3.57
C VAL A 56 2.23 -1.94 -3.65
N HIS A 57 2.46 -3.08 -4.30
CA HIS A 57 3.80 -3.65 -4.49
C HIS A 57 4.74 -2.69 -5.22
N ALA A 58 4.25 -2.00 -6.26
CA ALA A 58 5.01 -0.98 -6.97
C ALA A 58 5.46 0.17 -6.05
N HIS A 59 4.56 0.62 -5.18
CA HIS A 59 4.85 1.67 -4.21
C HIS A 59 5.88 1.23 -3.16
N LEU A 60 5.80 -0.01 -2.66
CA LEU A 60 6.79 -0.54 -1.71
C LEU A 60 8.21 -0.47 -2.29
N HIS A 61 8.42 -0.99 -3.51
CA HIS A 61 9.73 -0.92 -4.16
C HIS A 61 10.19 0.51 -4.44
N ARG A 62 9.26 1.42 -4.74
CA ARG A 62 9.60 2.83 -4.91
C ARG A 62 10.12 3.42 -3.60
N GLU A 63 9.49 3.09 -2.48
CA GLU A 63 9.89 3.55 -1.15
C GLU A 63 11.26 2.98 -0.74
N GLU A 64 11.56 1.74 -1.13
CA GLU A 64 12.87 1.10 -0.94
C GLU A 64 13.97 1.64 -1.88
N GLY A 65 13.61 2.44 -2.89
CA GLY A 65 14.54 2.99 -3.88
C GLY A 65 14.82 2.06 -5.08
N ASP A 66 14.15 0.92 -5.19
CA ASP A 66 14.22 0.02 -6.35
C ASP A 66 13.31 0.51 -7.49
N GLN A 67 13.77 1.55 -8.19
CA GLN A 67 12.99 2.19 -9.25
C GLN A 67 12.68 1.25 -10.43
N TRP A 68 13.56 0.31 -10.75
CA TRP A 68 13.36 -0.58 -11.88
C TRP A 68 12.20 -1.54 -11.59
N ASN A 69 12.20 -2.15 -10.41
CA ASN A 69 11.18 -3.08 -10.00
C ASN A 69 9.85 -2.37 -9.70
N ALA A 70 9.91 -1.19 -9.07
CA ALA A 70 8.74 -0.33 -8.92
C ALA A 70 8.06 -0.08 -10.27
N ASN A 71 8.83 0.32 -11.30
CA ASN A 71 8.28 0.53 -12.65
C ASN A 71 7.68 -0.74 -13.26
N TYR A 72 8.30 -1.90 -13.06
CA TYR A 72 7.74 -3.18 -13.49
C TYR A 72 6.34 -3.38 -12.88
N TRP A 73 6.20 -3.23 -11.57
CA TRP A 73 4.92 -3.43 -10.88
C TRP A 73 3.88 -2.35 -11.18
N TYR A 74 4.27 -1.09 -11.36
CA TYR A 74 3.34 -0.05 -11.83
C TYR A 74 2.71 -0.46 -13.16
N ARG A 75 3.52 -0.97 -14.11
CA ARG A 75 3.02 -1.47 -15.39
C ARG A 75 2.08 -2.67 -15.21
N GLN A 76 2.42 -3.61 -14.32
CA GLN A 76 1.54 -4.74 -14.00
C GLN A 76 0.20 -4.30 -13.40
N ALA A 77 0.19 -3.17 -12.68
CA ALA A 77 -1.01 -2.55 -12.12
C ALA A 77 -1.78 -1.65 -13.11
N GLY A 78 -1.28 -1.48 -14.35
CA GLY A 78 -1.86 -0.56 -15.32
C GLY A 78 -1.73 0.91 -14.92
N LYS A 79 -0.68 1.27 -14.17
CA LYS A 79 -0.41 2.63 -13.69
C LYS A 79 0.99 3.10 -14.09
N THR A 80 1.23 4.39 -13.96
CA THR A 80 2.55 5.02 -14.11
C THR A 80 3.04 5.51 -12.75
N MET A 81 4.35 5.45 -12.52
CA MET A 81 4.95 6.02 -11.32
C MET A 81 4.67 7.54 -11.29
N PRO A 82 4.03 8.08 -10.24
CA PRO A 82 3.66 9.48 -10.19
C PRO A 82 4.86 10.38 -9.88
N ASN A 83 4.85 11.62 -10.38
CA ASN A 83 5.88 12.62 -10.09
C ASN A 83 5.53 13.44 -8.82
N ILE A 84 5.40 12.75 -7.70
CA ILE A 84 5.12 13.30 -6.36
C ILE A 84 6.02 12.65 -5.32
N SER A 85 6.01 13.14 -4.07
CA SER A 85 6.80 12.52 -3.00
C SER A 85 6.27 11.11 -2.66
N ILE A 86 7.15 10.24 -2.16
CA ILE A 86 6.78 8.86 -1.78
C ILE A 86 5.65 8.86 -0.72
N ARG A 87 5.74 9.74 0.29
CA ARG A 87 4.70 9.86 1.32
C ARG A 87 3.37 10.33 0.77
N GLU A 88 3.39 11.33 -0.11
CA GLU A 88 2.18 11.84 -0.79
C GLU A 88 1.55 10.77 -1.69
N GLU A 89 2.37 9.98 -2.37
CA GLU A 89 1.89 8.83 -3.11
C GLU A 89 1.23 7.79 -2.19
N ARG A 90 1.85 7.41 -1.08
CA ARG A 90 1.28 6.45 -0.13
C ARG A 90 -0.09 6.90 0.34
N ASP A 91 -0.19 8.16 0.77
CA ASP A 91 -1.44 8.77 1.22
C ASP A 91 -2.50 8.78 0.11
N THR A 92 -2.10 9.04 -1.14
CA THR A 92 -2.98 9.01 -2.32
C THR A 92 -3.49 7.60 -2.61
N ILE A 93 -2.62 6.58 -2.50
CA ILE A 93 -2.99 5.17 -2.68
C ILE A 93 -4.00 4.78 -1.62
N ILE A 94 -3.70 5.01 -0.34
CA ILE A 94 -4.61 4.67 0.77
C ILE A 94 -5.96 5.35 0.55
N ALA A 95 -5.97 6.67 0.31
CA ALA A 95 -7.21 7.41 0.10
C ALA A 95 -8.02 6.91 -1.11
N ALA A 96 -7.36 6.50 -2.20
CA ALA A 96 -8.03 5.92 -3.36
C ALA A 96 -8.69 4.58 -3.01
N LEU A 97 -7.98 3.70 -2.31
CA LEU A 97 -8.46 2.35 -1.99
C LEU A 97 -9.60 2.34 -0.97
N LEU A 98 -9.64 3.30 -0.04
CA LEU A 98 -10.74 3.44 0.92
C LEU A 98 -12.03 4.01 0.30
N LYS A 99 -11.94 4.72 -0.83
CA LYS A 99 -13.14 5.24 -1.55
C LYS A 99 -13.84 4.19 -2.41
N THR A 100 -13.16 3.11 -2.74
CA THR A 100 -13.66 2.02 -3.59
C THR A 100 -14.34 0.87 -2.83
N ASN A 101 -14.40 0.95 -1.49
CA ASN A 101 -15.02 -0.07 -0.62
C ASN A 101 -16.40 0.33 -0.11
#